data_AF-A0A0C2BB67-F1
#
_entry.id   AF-A0A0C2BB67-F1
#
_cell.length_a   1.000
_cell.length_b   1.000
_cell.length_c   1.000
_cell.angle_alpha   90.00
_cell.angle_beta   90.00
_cell.angle_gamma   90.00
#
_symmetry.space_group_name_H-M   'P 1'
#
loop_
_entity.id
_entity.type
_entity.pdbx_description
1 polymer ?
#
loop_
_entity_poly.entity_id
_entity_poly.type
_entity_poly.pdbx_seq_one_letter_code
_entity_poly.pdbx_strand_id
1 'polypeptide(L)'
;MVNNPYTLARGALPAVPGTLHARSVTGGIKIAPQAGRTVRFGRGERPDVDLPVGENDMRVSRSHGELTYRKGTWWLRNTGQQLVRLPHGLMHMSTDPLPLATGYTPLFVKGSGYREHLVELYVSGPDESAAVPRREAATLPPKIWPLRDDERLLLVVMGQHYLLYERGARPLTYRQTAQLLASLQPDGNWNERRIEYKIAALRQRLGGAGFPYPLAHDADAGAPWDNNLLHNLLTGLVESTTLVPPDLELMDEGFDD
;
A
#
# COMPACT_ATOMS: atom_id res chain seq x y z
N MET A 1 -28.49 4.46 -24.50
CA MET A 1 -27.70 5.39 -23.64
C MET A 1 -26.53 4.59 -23.09
N VAL A 2 -25.31 4.86 -23.55
CA VAL A 2 -24.11 4.22 -22.99
C VAL A 2 -23.79 4.95 -21.70
N ASN A 3 -24.00 4.30 -20.55
CA ASN A 3 -23.60 4.80 -19.25
C ASN A 3 -22.08 5.05 -19.27
N ASN A 4 -21.66 6.29 -19.50
CA ASN A 4 -20.32 6.71 -19.13
C ASN A 4 -20.35 6.84 -17.60
N PRO A 5 -19.74 5.93 -16.84
CA PRO A 5 -19.86 6.01 -15.39
C PRO A 5 -19.19 7.30 -14.93
N TYR A 6 -19.84 8.03 -14.02
CA TYR A 6 -19.31 9.25 -13.40
C TYR A 6 -17.96 9.02 -12.68
N THR A 7 -17.55 7.75 -12.53
CA THR A 7 -16.34 7.25 -11.88
C THR A 7 -15.86 5.98 -12.59
N LEU A 8 -14.55 5.77 -12.69
CA LEU A 8 -13.97 4.51 -13.22
C LEU A 8 -13.92 3.39 -12.18
N ALA A 9 -14.27 3.68 -10.91
CA ALA A 9 -14.37 2.67 -9.86
C ALA A 9 -15.44 1.60 -10.15
N ARG A 10 -16.40 1.89 -11.04
CA ARG A 10 -17.40 0.92 -11.52
C ARG A 10 -16.96 0.11 -12.74
N GLY A 11 -15.68 0.21 -13.10
CA GLY A 11 -15.14 -0.33 -14.34
C GLY A 11 -15.21 0.68 -15.48
N ALA A 12 -14.53 0.33 -16.58
CA ALA A 12 -14.58 1.08 -17.82
C ALA A 12 -15.41 0.33 -18.87
N LEU A 13 -15.81 1.05 -19.92
CA LEU A 13 -16.43 0.42 -21.09
C LEU A 13 -15.47 -0.59 -21.72
N PRO A 14 -15.95 -1.75 -22.20
CA PRO A 14 -15.12 -2.73 -22.88
C PRO A 14 -14.25 -2.10 -23.97
N ALA A 15 -12.99 -2.51 -24.00
CA ALA A 15 -11.99 -1.98 -24.92
C ALA A 15 -10.88 -3.00 -25.16
N VAL A 16 -10.03 -2.72 -26.15
CA VAL A 16 -8.85 -3.55 -26.44
C VAL A 16 -7.98 -3.63 -25.17
N PRO A 17 -7.45 -4.81 -24.82
CA PRO A 17 -6.55 -4.97 -23.68
C PRO A 17 -5.39 -3.97 -23.73
N GLY A 18 -5.11 -3.32 -22.60
CA GLY A 18 -4.15 -2.23 -22.50
C GLY A 18 -4.72 -0.84 -22.81
N THR A 19 -6.00 -0.70 -23.18
CA THR A 19 -6.63 0.64 -23.32
C THR A 19 -6.66 1.34 -21.97
N LEU A 20 -6.15 2.58 -21.94
CA LEU A 20 -6.20 3.45 -20.77
C LEU A 20 -7.46 4.30 -20.80
N HIS A 21 -8.23 4.21 -19.74
CA HIS A 21 -9.27 5.18 -19.40
C HIS A 21 -8.72 6.02 -18.25
N ALA A 22 -8.73 7.33 -18.40
CA ALA A 22 -8.27 8.24 -17.36
C ALA A 22 -9.32 9.33 -17.13
N ARG A 23 -9.55 9.70 -15.87
CA ARG A 23 -10.58 10.67 -15.49
C ARG A 23 -10.12 11.51 -14.33
N SER A 24 -10.54 12.77 -14.33
CA SER A 24 -10.42 13.72 -13.23
C SER A 24 -11.82 14.27 -12.92
N VAL A 25 -11.89 15.20 -11.96
CA VAL A 25 -13.14 15.91 -11.67
C VAL A 25 -13.66 16.70 -12.89
N THR A 26 -12.76 17.21 -13.74
CA THR A 26 -13.12 18.15 -14.82
C THR A 26 -13.13 17.53 -16.20
N GLY A 27 -12.59 16.31 -16.37
CA GLY A 27 -12.57 15.67 -17.68
C GLY A 27 -12.26 14.18 -17.64
N GLY A 28 -12.30 13.56 -18.82
CA GLY A 28 -11.90 12.18 -19.00
C GLY A 28 -11.48 11.89 -20.43
N ILE A 29 -10.60 10.91 -20.59
CA ILE A 29 -10.01 10.49 -21.86
C ILE A 29 -9.97 8.97 -21.96
N LYS A 30 -10.01 8.47 -23.18
CA LYS A 30 -9.82 7.06 -23.53
C LYS A 30 -8.74 6.97 -24.59
N ILE A 31 -7.66 6.25 -24.31
CA ILE A 31 -6.47 6.16 -25.15
C ILE A 31 -6.14 4.69 -25.41
N ALA A 32 -6.11 4.32 -26.69
CA ALA A 32 -5.71 2.98 -27.12
C ALA A 32 -4.21 2.74 -26.82
N PRO A 33 -3.80 1.49 -26.55
CA PRO A 33 -2.41 1.16 -26.32
C PRO A 33 -1.60 1.31 -27.61
N GLN A 34 -0.65 2.24 -27.61
CA GLN A 34 0.26 2.45 -28.73
C GLN A 34 1.67 2.67 -28.18
N ALA A 35 2.65 1.92 -28.69
CA ALA A 35 4.03 2.02 -28.22
C ALA A 35 4.55 3.46 -28.30
N GLY A 36 5.13 3.95 -27.20
CA GLY A 36 5.64 5.32 -27.09
C GLY A 36 4.56 6.38 -26.91
N ARG A 37 3.27 6.02 -26.87
CA ARG A 37 2.19 6.98 -26.57
C ARG A 37 2.34 7.47 -25.14
N THR A 38 2.37 8.79 -24.98
CA THR A 38 2.39 9.47 -23.69
C THR A 38 1.10 10.25 -23.50
N VAL A 39 0.57 10.19 -22.29
CA VAL A 39 -0.61 10.91 -21.83
C VAL A 39 -0.21 11.74 -20.61
N ARG A 40 -0.47 13.04 -20.64
CA ARG A 40 -0.10 13.97 -19.57
C ARG A 40 -1.30 14.45 -18.80
N PHE A 41 -1.16 14.57 -17.48
CA PHE A 41 -2.17 15.16 -16.63
C PHE A 41 -1.59 16.28 -15.75
N GLY A 42 -2.38 17.30 -15.48
CA GLY A 42 -1.95 18.44 -14.67
C GLY A 42 -2.83 19.67 -14.88
N ARG A 43 -2.39 20.80 -14.34
CA ARG A 43 -3.13 22.06 -14.39
C ARG A 43 -3.08 22.77 -15.75
N GLY A 44 -2.17 22.36 -16.63
CA GLY A 44 -1.98 22.97 -17.93
C GLY A 44 -3.17 22.72 -18.86
N GLU A 45 -3.16 23.44 -19.98
CA GLU A 45 -4.13 23.29 -21.05
C GLU A 45 -3.51 22.49 -22.21
N ARG A 46 -4.36 22.13 -23.18
CA ARG A 46 -3.87 21.55 -24.44
C ARG A 46 -2.99 22.57 -25.18
N PRO A 47 -1.94 22.11 -25.89
CA PRO A 47 -1.58 20.72 -26.16
C PRO A 47 -0.68 20.05 -25.10
N ASP A 48 -0.27 20.77 -24.06
CA ASP A 48 0.72 20.28 -23.09
C ASP A 48 0.14 19.22 -22.12
N VAL A 49 -1.18 19.22 -21.95
CA VAL A 49 -1.92 18.31 -21.06
C VAL A 49 -3.08 17.66 -21.79
N ASP A 50 -3.21 16.34 -21.65
CA ASP A 50 -4.33 15.56 -22.20
C ASP A 50 -5.52 15.48 -21.24
N LEU A 51 -5.23 15.39 -19.93
CA LEU A 51 -6.22 15.30 -18.84
C LEU A 51 -6.05 16.45 -17.85
N PRO A 52 -6.98 17.43 -17.79
CA PRO A 52 -6.90 18.52 -16.83
C PRO A 52 -7.08 18.02 -15.40
N VAL A 53 -6.24 18.51 -14.48
CA VAL A 53 -6.27 18.19 -13.04
C VAL A 53 -5.92 19.44 -12.26
N GLY A 54 -6.82 19.86 -11.36
CA GLY A 54 -6.57 21.01 -10.50
C GLY A 54 -6.33 22.32 -11.26
N GLU A 55 -7.12 22.59 -12.31
CA GLU A 55 -6.99 23.75 -13.23
C GLU A 55 -6.79 25.10 -12.51
N ASN A 56 -7.41 25.27 -11.35
CA ASN A 56 -7.36 26.49 -10.53
C ASN A 56 -6.43 26.38 -9.31
N ASP A 57 -5.64 25.32 -9.19
CA ASP A 57 -4.81 25.05 -8.01
C ASP A 57 -3.32 25.23 -8.30
N MET A 58 -2.75 26.34 -7.83
CA MET A 58 -1.35 26.70 -8.10
C MET A 58 -0.31 25.72 -7.54
N ARG A 59 -0.67 24.81 -6.63
CA ARG A 59 0.23 23.73 -6.19
C ARG A 59 0.25 22.55 -7.15
N VAL A 60 -0.73 22.43 -8.04
CA VAL A 60 -0.71 21.45 -9.13
C VAL A 60 0.12 22.01 -10.28
N SER A 61 1.23 21.35 -10.57
CA SER A 61 2.08 21.63 -11.73
C SER A 61 1.31 21.55 -13.05
N ARG A 62 1.74 22.34 -14.04
CA ARG A 62 1.12 22.38 -15.38
C ARG A 62 1.11 21.00 -16.03
N SER A 63 2.26 20.32 -16.08
CA SER A 63 2.35 18.88 -16.34
C SER A 63 2.77 18.19 -15.04
N HIS A 64 1.83 17.52 -14.39
CA HIS A 64 2.03 16.93 -13.06
C HIS A 64 2.45 15.47 -13.12
N GLY A 65 1.93 14.73 -14.09
CA GLY A 65 2.38 13.37 -14.30
C GLY A 65 2.11 12.89 -15.71
N GLU A 66 2.78 11.80 -16.02
CA GLU A 66 2.81 11.22 -17.35
C GLU A 66 2.56 9.71 -17.27
N LEU A 67 1.79 9.23 -18.23
CA LEU A 67 1.53 7.83 -18.48
C LEU A 67 2.11 7.49 -19.84
N THR A 68 3.12 6.62 -19.90
CA THR A 68 3.75 6.22 -21.16
C THR A 68 3.55 4.73 -21.40
N TYR A 69 3.02 4.36 -22.56
CA TYR A 69 2.85 2.96 -22.93
C TYR A 69 4.14 2.41 -23.54
N ARG A 70 4.79 1.48 -22.84
CA ARG A 70 6.02 0.80 -23.28
C ARG A 70 6.06 -0.64 -22.80
N LYS A 71 6.59 -1.54 -23.64
CA LYS A 71 6.71 -2.97 -23.35
C LYS A 71 5.39 -3.62 -22.89
N GLY A 72 4.27 -3.25 -23.51
CA GLY A 72 2.95 -3.83 -23.22
C GLY A 72 2.21 -3.24 -22.01
N THR A 73 2.79 -2.28 -21.30
CA THR A 73 2.24 -1.74 -20.04
C THR A 73 2.26 -0.22 -20.02
N TRP A 74 1.33 0.39 -19.29
CA TRP A 74 1.35 1.82 -18.98
C TRP A 74 2.28 2.08 -17.80
N TRP A 75 3.20 3.02 -17.95
CA TRP A 75 4.13 3.42 -16.90
C TRP A 75 3.77 4.81 -16.42
N LEU A 76 3.46 4.93 -15.13
CA LEU A 76 3.16 6.17 -14.45
C LEU A 76 4.44 6.82 -13.93
N ARG A 77 4.58 8.12 -14.16
CA ARG A 77 5.66 8.95 -13.61
C ARG A 77 5.10 10.26 -13.05
N ASN A 78 5.64 10.71 -11.93
CA ASN A 78 5.44 12.07 -11.44
C ASN A 78 6.47 13.01 -12.07
N THR A 79 6.00 14.09 -12.68
CA THR A 79 6.83 15.18 -13.23
C THR A 79 6.61 16.50 -12.50
N GLY A 80 5.62 16.56 -11.61
CA GLY A 80 5.27 17.72 -10.81
C GLY A 80 6.09 17.84 -9.53
N GLN A 81 5.96 19.01 -8.90
CA GLN A 81 6.66 19.31 -7.63
C GLN A 81 5.98 18.69 -6.41
N GLN A 82 4.66 18.50 -6.44
CA GLN A 82 3.93 17.87 -5.34
C GLN A 82 3.96 16.35 -5.48
N LEU A 83 3.77 15.67 -4.35
CA LEU A 83 3.68 14.22 -4.33
C LEU A 83 2.37 13.75 -4.95
N VAL A 84 2.45 12.62 -5.64
CA VAL A 84 1.30 11.83 -6.06
C VAL A 84 1.13 10.70 -5.06
N ARG A 85 -0.05 10.61 -4.42
CA ARG A 85 -0.39 9.50 -3.53
C ARG A 85 -1.08 8.39 -4.32
N LEU A 86 -0.58 7.18 -4.14
CA LEU A 86 -1.05 5.93 -4.76
C LEU A 86 -1.67 5.04 -3.68
N PRO A 87 -2.41 3.97 -4.06
CA PRO A 87 -2.94 3.02 -3.09
C PRO A 87 -1.83 2.36 -2.24
N HIS A 88 -0.65 2.14 -2.82
CA HIS A 88 0.47 1.44 -2.19
C HIS A 88 1.70 2.35 -1.94
N GLY A 89 1.52 3.66 -1.80
CA GLY A 89 2.63 4.55 -1.43
C GLY A 89 2.54 5.98 -1.96
N LEU A 90 3.69 6.64 -2.02
CA LEU A 90 3.86 8.01 -2.51
C LEU A 90 4.87 8.02 -3.66
N MET A 91 4.60 8.81 -4.70
CA MET A 91 5.48 9.00 -5.84
C MET A 91 5.97 10.46 -5.87
N HIS A 92 7.28 10.62 -5.74
CA HIS A 92 8.00 11.88 -5.91
C HIS A 92 8.52 12.00 -7.35
N MET A 93 8.95 13.20 -7.77
CA MET A 93 9.53 13.44 -9.10
C MET A 93 10.75 12.56 -9.40
N SER A 94 11.49 12.16 -8.36
CA SER A 94 12.66 11.28 -8.45
C SER A 94 12.32 9.79 -8.34
N THR A 95 11.06 9.43 -8.10
CA THR A 95 10.64 8.03 -8.05
C THR A 95 10.70 7.43 -9.45
N ASP A 96 11.26 6.23 -9.57
CA ASP A 96 11.26 5.50 -10.83
C ASP A 96 9.83 5.29 -11.36
N PRO A 97 9.62 5.34 -12.69
CA PRO A 97 8.29 5.10 -13.25
C PRO A 97 7.73 3.75 -12.80
N LEU A 98 6.48 3.73 -12.35
CA LEU A 98 5.81 2.52 -11.88
C LEU A 98 4.91 1.93 -12.96
N PRO A 99 4.96 0.61 -13.20
CA PRO A 99 4.03 -0.04 -14.11
C PRO A 99 2.62 -0.07 -13.50
N LEU A 100 1.61 0.21 -14.31
CA LEU A 100 0.21 0.05 -13.92
C LEU A 100 -0.27 -1.35 -14.23
N ALA A 101 -0.89 -1.99 -13.23
CA ALA A 101 -1.64 -3.22 -13.42
C ALA A 101 -2.94 -2.97 -14.20
N THR A 102 -3.50 -4.04 -14.75
CA THR A 102 -4.87 -4.03 -15.28
C THR A 102 -5.88 -3.74 -14.17
N GLY A 103 -6.98 -3.07 -14.50
CA GLY A 103 -8.02 -2.68 -13.56
C GLY A 103 -7.89 -1.24 -13.08
N TYR A 104 -8.57 -0.94 -11.96
CA TYR A 104 -8.74 0.41 -11.42
C TYR A 104 -7.57 0.82 -10.51
N THR A 105 -7.01 2.00 -10.73
CA THR A 105 -5.99 2.62 -9.87
C THR A 105 -6.36 4.08 -9.61
N PRO A 106 -6.79 4.45 -8.40
CA PRO A 106 -6.94 5.85 -8.02
C PRO A 106 -5.59 6.44 -7.61
N LEU A 107 -5.30 7.66 -8.05
CA LEU A 107 -4.18 8.45 -7.55
C LEU A 107 -4.64 9.85 -7.14
N PHE A 108 -3.92 10.45 -6.21
CA PHE A 108 -4.27 11.75 -5.63
C PHE A 108 -3.10 12.71 -5.77
N VAL A 109 -3.32 13.82 -6.47
CA VAL A 109 -2.36 14.92 -6.53
C VAL A 109 -2.59 15.86 -5.36
N LYS A 110 -1.56 16.11 -4.54
CA LYS A 110 -1.66 17.08 -3.46
C LYS A 110 -1.81 18.49 -4.00
N GLY A 111 -2.86 19.19 -3.55
CA GLY A 111 -3.19 20.55 -3.94
C GLY A 111 -2.92 21.59 -2.84
N SER A 112 -3.55 22.74 -2.98
CA SER A 112 -3.52 23.84 -2.00
C SER A 112 -4.36 23.50 -0.76
N GLY A 113 -3.84 23.85 0.42
CA GLY A 113 -4.47 23.49 1.70
C GLY A 113 -4.50 21.98 1.94
N TYR A 114 -5.64 21.46 2.40
CA TYR A 114 -5.89 20.03 2.62
C TYR A 114 -6.59 19.35 1.42
N ARG A 115 -6.60 19.99 0.25
CA ARG A 115 -7.24 19.45 -0.96
C ARG A 115 -6.36 18.41 -1.64
N GLU A 116 -6.98 17.33 -2.09
CA GLU A 116 -6.39 16.37 -3.02
C GLU A 116 -7.22 16.33 -4.29
N HIS A 117 -6.54 16.24 -5.45
CA HIS A 117 -7.19 16.09 -6.75
C HIS A 117 -7.13 14.63 -7.18
N LEU A 118 -8.29 13.99 -7.25
CA LEU A 118 -8.42 12.61 -7.69
C LEU A 118 -8.19 12.51 -9.20
N VAL A 119 -7.33 11.57 -9.58
CA VAL A 119 -7.22 11.04 -10.93
C VAL A 119 -7.52 9.55 -10.86
N GLU A 120 -8.52 9.15 -11.61
CA GLU A 120 -8.92 7.76 -11.75
C GLU A 120 -8.27 7.19 -13.00
N LEU A 121 -7.56 6.08 -12.88
CA LEU A 121 -7.00 5.34 -14.00
C LEU A 121 -7.65 3.96 -14.07
N TYR A 122 -7.97 3.50 -15.28
CA TYR A 122 -8.41 2.13 -15.52
C TYR A 122 -7.73 1.59 -16.77
N VAL A 123 -6.94 0.53 -16.60
CA VAL A 123 -6.29 -0.17 -17.72
C VAL A 123 -7.10 -1.42 -18.05
N SER A 124 -7.63 -1.49 -19.27
CA SER A 124 -8.43 -2.63 -19.72
C SER A 124 -7.57 -3.89 -19.71
N GLY A 125 -8.04 -4.96 -19.07
CA GLY A 125 -7.39 -6.27 -19.12
C GLY A 125 -7.71 -7.03 -20.41
N PRO A 126 -7.08 -8.19 -20.65
CA PRO A 126 -7.68 -9.21 -21.53
C PRO A 126 -9.15 -9.38 -21.15
N ASP A 127 -10.02 -9.49 -22.14
CA ASP A 127 -11.46 -9.62 -21.93
C ASP A 127 -11.68 -10.83 -21.00
N GLU A 128 -11.93 -10.56 -19.72
CA GLU A 128 -12.44 -11.53 -18.76
C GLU A 128 -13.92 -11.74 -19.10
N SER A 129 -14.18 -12.20 -20.32
CA SER A 129 -15.46 -12.74 -20.70
C SER A 129 -15.78 -13.84 -19.68
N ALA A 130 -16.61 -13.48 -18.72
CA ALA A 130 -17.13 -14.32 -17.63
C ALA A 130 -16.18 -14.67 -16.47
N ALA A 131 -15.59 -13.68 -15.79
CA ALA A 131 -15.51 -13.84 -14.33
C ALA A 131 -16.94 -13.85 -13.77
N VAL A 132 -17.59 -15.03 -13.78
CA VAL A 132 -18.95 -15.22 -13.26
C VAL A 132 -18.96 -14.70 -11.82
N PRO A 133 -19.86 -13.75 -11.46
CA PRO A 133 -19.95 -13.26 -10.09
C PRO A 133 -20.13 -14.42 -9.13
N ARG A 134 -19.09 -14.73 -8.34
CA ARG A 134 -19.09 -15.85 -7.40
C ARG A 134 -19.75 -15.45 -6.08
N ARG A 135 -21.00 -14.97 -6.14
CA ARG A 135 -21.74 -14.43 -4.98
C ARG A 135 -21.92 -15.46 -3.85
N GLU A 136 -21.94 -16.74 -4.22
CA GLU A 136 -22.10 -17.87 -3.30
C GLU A 136 -20.78 -18.57 -2.98
N ALA A 137 -19.66 -18.15 -3.57
CA ALA A 137 -18.38 -18.74 -3.20
C ALA A 137 -17.99 -18.30 -1.79
N ALA A 138 -17.43 -19.25 -1.03
CA ALA A 138 -16.86 -18.95 0.26
C ALA A 138 -15.81 -17.83 0.13
N THR A 139 -15.89 -16.86 1.04
CA THR A 139 -14.83 -15.86 1.21
C THR A 139 -13.53 -16.61 1.51
N LEU A 140 -12.50 -16.40 0.68
CA LEU A 140 -11.19 -16.99 0.94
C LEU A 140 -10.66 -16.38 2.25
N PRO A 141 -10.36 -17.21 3.27
CA PRO A 141 -9.79 -16.68 4.50
C PRO A 141 -8.41 -16.10 4.21
N PRO A 142 -8.01 -15.00 4.89
CA PRO A 142 -6.66 -14.48 4.79
C PRO A 142 -5.64 -15.54 5.27
N LYS A 143 -4.42 -15.47 4.74
CA LYS A 143 -3.34 -16.38 5.13
C LYS A 143 -2.87 -16.04 6.54
N ILE A 144 -3.26 -16.84 7.53
CA ILE A 144 -2.79 -16.73 8.91
C ILE A 144 -1.36 -17.27 9.02
N TRP A 145 -0.48 -16.50 9.66
CA TRP A 145 0.89 -16.91 9.93
C TRP A 145 0.99 -17.60 11.29
N PRO A 146 1.53 -18.83 11.37
CA PRO A 146 1.61 -19.53 12.65
C PRO A 146 2.59 -18.82 13.59
N LEU A 147 2.10 -18.46 14.78
CA LEU A 147 2.87 -17.88 15.89
C LEU A 147 2.76 -18.81 17.09
N ARG A 148 3.84 -18.95 17.86
CA ARG A 148 3.77 -19.54 19.20
C ARG A 148 3.19 -18.53 20.19
N ASP A 149 2.66 -19.00 21.32
CA ASP A 149 2.02 -18.13 22.31
C ASP A 149 2.97 -17.03 22.85
N ASP A 150 4.24 -17.39 23.09
CA ASP A 150 5.26 -16.44 23.53
C ASP A 150 5.68 -15.46 22.42
N GLU A 151 5.71 -15.90 21.17
CA GLU A 151 5.91 -15.05 19.99
C GLU A 151 4.73 -14.10 19.81
N ARG A 152 3.50 -14.55 20.03
CA ARG A 152 2.28 -13.75 19.94
C ARG A 152 2.27 -12.66 21.00
N LEU A 153 2.44 -13.00 22.29
CA LEU A 153 2.47 -12.00 23.37
C LEU A 153 3.57 -10.95 23.12
N LEU A 154 4.78 -11.39 22.73
CA LEU A 154 5.87 -10.49 22.37
C LEU A 154 5.47 -9.50 21.28
N LEU A 155 4.83 -9.98 20.21
CA LEU A 155 4.41 -9.13 19.08
C LEU A 155 3.24 -8.22 19.43
N VAL A 156 2.32 -8.66 20.28
CA VAL A 156 1.22 -7.83 20.80
C VAL A 156 1.79 -6.65 21.59
N VAL A 157 2.67 -6.92 22.56
CA VAL A 157 3.31 -5.87 23.36
C VAL A 157 4.11 -4.91 22.46
N MET A 158 4.94 -5.46 21.57
CA MET A 158 5.76 -4.64 20.67
C MET A 158 4.92 -3.86 19.65
N GLY A 159 3.77 -4.40 19.25
CA GLY A 159 2.92 -3.93 18.18
C GLY A 159 1.62 -3.24 18.62
N GLN A 160 1.46 -2.92 19.90
CA GLN A 160 0.21 -2.36 20.44
C GLN A 160 -0.33 -1.15 19.64
N HIS A 161 0.54 -0.25 19.19
CA HIS A 161 0.14 0.92 18.39
C HIS A 161 -0.47 0.55 17.02
N TYR A 162 -0.08 -0.60 16.45
CA TYR A 162 -0.69 -1.11 15.21
C TYR A 162 -2.06 -1.70 15.47
N LEU A 163 -2.22 -2.43 16.59
CA LEU A 163 -3.49 -3.04 17.01
C LEU A 163 -4.53 -1.99 17.42
N LEU A 164 -4.07 -0.85 17.93
CA LEU A 164 -4.89 0.34 18.21
C LEU A 164 -5.15 1.21 16.97
N TYR A 165 -4.64 0.82 15.79
CA TYR A 165 -4.74 1.56 14.53
C TYR A 165 -4.29 3.03 14.62
N GLU A 166 -3.24 3.30 15.41
CA GLU A 166 -2.72 4.65 15.56
C GLU A 166 -2.14 5.19 14.25
N ARG A 167 -2.37 6.48 13.99
CA ARG A 167 -1.79 7.15 12.82
C ARG A 167 -0.28 7.22 12.99
N GLY A 168 0.44 6.54 12.09
CA GLY A 168 1.91 6.51 12.13
C GLY A 168 2.45 5.54 13.18
N ALA A 169 1.74 4.46 13.48
CA ALA A 169 2.16 3.39 14.38
C ALA A 169 3.63 2.99 14.14
N ARG A 170 4.37 2.86 15.25
CA ARG A 170 5.76 2.40 15.29
C ARG A 170 5.88 1.26 16.29
N PRO A 171 6.78 0.29 16.07
CA PRO A 171 7.03 -0.74 17.06
C PRO A 171 7.62 -0.11 18.32
N LEU A 172 7.31 -0.67 19.48
CA LEU A 172 8.08 -0.36 20.68
C LEU A 172 9.53 -0.80 20.51
N THR A 173 10.43 -0.10 21.20
CA THR A 173 11.84 -0.52 21.28
C THR A 173 11.97 -1.84 22.05
N TYR A 174 13.05 -2.59 21.83
CA TYR A 174 13.32 -3.82 22.60
C TYR A 174 13.38 -3.56 24.09
N ARG A 175 13.96 -2.43 24.53
CA ARG A 175 13.98 -2.02 25.94
C ARG A 175 12.59 -1.82 26.52
N GLN A 176 11.74 -1.04 25.85
CA GLN A 176 10.36 -0.82 26.30
C GLN A 176 9.56 -2.12 26.32
N THR A 177 9.74 -2.95 25.29
CA THR A 177 9.08 -4.26 25.19
C THR A 177 9.52 -5.18 26.33
N ALA A 178 10.81 -5.23 26.65
CA ALA A 178 11.34 -6.03 27.77
C ALA A 178 10.79 -5.58 29.11
N GLN A 179 10.68 -4.27 29.34
CA GLN A 179 10.11 -3.71 30.56
C GLN A 179 8.65 -4.12 30.75
N LEU A 180 7.83 -4.01 29.71
CA LEU A 180 6.43 -4.41 29.76
C LEU A 180 6.28 -5.92 29.94
N LEU A 181 7.04 -6.73 29.19
CA LEU A 181 7.01 -8.19 29.33
C LEU A 181 7.50 -8.68 30.69
N ALA A 182 8.46 -7.99 31.32
CA ALA A 182 8.91 -8.32 32.67
C ALA A 182 7.82 -8.08 33.72
N SER A 183 6.94 -7.10 33.49
CA SER A 183 5.76 -6.89 34.35
C SER A 183 4.67 -7.94 34.11
N LEU A 184 4.41 -8.30 32.85
CA LEU A 184 3.36 -9.25 32.48
C LEU A 184 3.74 -10.71 32.75
N GLN A 185 5.02 -11.05 32.63
CA GLN A 185 5.56 -12.39 32.86
C GLN A 185 6.88 -12.29 33.64
N PRO A 186 6.83 -12.08 34.96
CA PRO A 186 8.03 -11.92 35.80
C PRO A 186 9.00 -13.10 35.69
N ASP A 187 8.47 -14.32 35.61
CA ASP A 187 9.28 -15.55 35.49
C ASP A 187 9.84 -15.80 34.08
N GLY A 188 9.43 -14.99 33.09
CA GLY A 188 9.80 -15.13 31.69
C GLY A 188 11.25 -14.78 31.37
N ASN A 189 12.00 -14.15 32.30
CA ASN A 189 13.38 -13.70 32.10
C ASN A 189 13.56 -12.87 30.80
N TRP A 190 12.62 -11.97 30.55
CA TRP A 190 12.58 -11.13 29.36
C TRP A 190 13.67 -10.05 29.41
N ASN A 191 14.49 -9.99 28.37
CA ASN A 191 15.52 -8.97 28.18
C ASN A 191 15.68 -8.65 26.68
N GLU A 192 16.33 -7.54 26.36
CA GLU A 192 16.49 -7.05 24.98
C GLU A 192 17.11 -8.11 24.06
N ARG A 193 18.14 -8.82 24.53
CA ARG A 193 18.84 -9.86 23.75
C ARG A 193 17.94 -11.07 23.44
N ARG A 194 17.11 -11.49 24.40
CA ARG A 194 16.14 -12.57 24.21
C ARG A 194 15.07 -12.18 23.19
N ILE A 195 14.60 -10.93 23.26
CA ILE A 195 13.62 -10.38 22.33
C ILE A 195 14.21 -10.34 20.92
N GLU A 196 15.39 -9.74 20.76
CA GLU A 196 16.09 -9.65 19.48
C GLU A 196 16.27 -11.02 18.83
N TYR A 197 16.73 -12.01 19.60
CA TYR A 197 16.89 -13.38 19.10
C TYR A 197 15.57 -13.99 18.61
N LYS A 198 14.48 -13.83 19.38
CA LYS A 198 13.16 -14.33 19.00
C LYS A 198 12.63 -13.67 17.73
N ILE A 199 12.76 -12.34 17.64
CA ILE A 199 12.37 -11.59 16.44
C ILE A 199 13.18 -12.02 15.22
N ALA A 200 14.49 -12.19 15.36
CA ALA A 200 15.34 -12.63 14.26
C ALA A 200 14.94 -14.03 13.75
N ALA A 201 14.71 -14.98 14.67
CA ALA A 201 14.26 -16.33 14.33
C ALA A 201 12.88 -16.32 13.65
N LEU A 202 11.95 -15.50 14.15
CA LEU A 202 10.61 -15.34 13.58
C LEU A 202 10.68 -14.76 12.17
N ARG A 203 11.47 -13.69 11.96
CA ARG A 203 11.65 -13.06 10.65
C ARG A 203 12.21 -14.03 9.61
N GLN A 204 13.21 -14.84 9.99
CA GLN A 204 13.76 -15.88 9.13
C GLN A 204 12.70 -16.93 8.77
N ARG A 205 11.96 -17.42 9.77
CA ARG A 205 10.91 -18.43 9.58
C ARG A 205 9.79 -17.95 8.65
N LEU A 206 9.27 -16.74 8.87
CA LEU A 206 8.19 -16.18 8.05
C LEU A 206 8.69 -15.77 6.66
N GLY A 207 9.89 -15.20 6.56
CA GLY A 207 10.52 -14.85 5.28
C GLY A 207 10.65 -16.07 4.37
N GLY A 208 11.13 -17.19 4.89
CA GLY A 208 11.21 -18.46 4.14
C GLY A 208 9.87 -19.06 3.74
N ALA A 209 8.76 -18.68 4.41
CA ALA A 209 7.40 -19.13 4.11
C ALA A 209 6.64 -18.20 3.14
N GLY A 210 7.35 -17.24 2.52
CA GLY A 210 6.82 -16.31 1.51
C GLY A 210 6.00 -15.17 2.10
N PHE A 211 6.47 -14.56 3.19
CA PHE A 211 5.85 -13.37 3.79
C PHE A 211 5.75 -12.22 2.77
N PRO A 212 4.63 -11.46 2.74
CA PRO A 212 4.38 -10.46 1.68
C PRO A 212 5.34 -9.26 1.71
N TYR A 213 5.95 -8.98 2.86
CA TYR A 213 6.88 -7.88 3.04
C TYR A 213 8.33 -8.36 3.24
N PRO A 214 9.34 -7.58 2.81
CA PRO A 214 10.73 -7.91 3.07
C PRO A 214 11.01 -7.98 4.57
N LEU A 215 11.46 -9.15 5.03
CA LEU A 215 11.86 -9.42 6.41
C LEU A 215 13.36 -9.66 6.57
N ALA A 216 14.13 -9.57 5.50
CA ALA A 216 15.59 -9.68 5.50
C ALA A 216 16.21 -8.43 4.88
N HIS A 217 17.45 -8.13 5.25
CA HIS A 217 18.25 -7.12 4.59
C HIS A 217 18.60 -7.59 3.18
N ASP A 218 18.36 -6.75 2.18
CA ASP A 218 18.91 -6.97 0.85
C ASP A 218 20.37 -6.49 0.88
N ALA A 219 21.32 -7.33 0.48
CA ALA A 219 22.75 -7.00 0.57
C ALA A 219 23.13 -5.78 -0.30
N ASP A 220 22.36 -5.52 -1.36
CA ASP A 220 22.59 -4.46 -2.34
C ASP A 220 21.82 -3.15 -2.02
N ALA A 221 20.90 -3.18 -1.06
CA ALA A 221 20.16 -2.01 -0.60
C ALA A 221 20.72 -1.57 0.76
N GLY A 222 21.44 -0.45 0.80
CA GLY A 222 22.06 0.09 2.02
C GLY A 222 21.20 -0.10 3.27
N ALA A 223 21.82 -0.59 4.35
CA ALA A 223 21.14 -1.23 5.48
C ALA A 223 19.90 -0.48 5.98
N PRO A 224 18.69 -1.06 5.84
CA PRO A 224 17.54 -0.61 6.61
C PRO A 224 17.84 -0.76 8.09
N TRP A 225 17.61 0.30 8.87
CA TRP A 225 17.60 0.19 10.33
C TRP A 225 16.59 -0.89 10.73
N ASP A 226 16.91 -1.74 11.72
CA ASP A 226 16.09 -2.90 12.14
C ASP A 226 14.60 -2.56 12.38
N ASN A 227 14.32 -1.31 12.73
CA ASN A 227 12.97 -0.77 12.89
C ASN A 227 12.09 -0.88 11.64
N ASN A 228 12.64 -0.80 10.41
CA ASN A 228 11.86 -0.96 9.19
C ASN A 228 11.41 -2.42 9.00
N LEU A 229 12.26 -3.38 9.38
CA LEU A 229 11.96 -4.80 9.25
C LEU A 229 10.97 -5.24 10.32
N LEU A 230 11.04 -4.65 11.52
CA LEU A 230 10.01 -4.76 12.55
C LEU A 230 8.67 -4.16 12.11
N HIS A 231 8.69 -2.98 11.49
CA HIS A 231 7.49 -2.35 10.93
C HIS A 231 6.84 -3.26 9.88
N ASN A 232 7.61 -3.78 8.93
CA ASN A 232 7.12 -4.70 7.91
C ASN A 232 6.49 -5.97 8.50
N LEU A 233 7.15 -6.55 9.51
CA LEU A 233 6.64 -7.72 10.22
C LEU A 233 5.27 -7.43 10.84
N LEU A 234 5.15 -6.37 11.63
CA LEU A 234 3.90 -6.02 12.31
C LEU A 234 2.79 -5.64 11.33
N THR A 235 3.10 -4.82 10.31
CA THR A 235 2.15 -4.46 9.25
C THR A 235 1.59 -5.70 8.56
N GLY A 236 2.46 -6.64 8.13
CA GLY A 236 1.99 -7.87 7.47
C GLY A 236 1.18 -8.79 8.37
N LEU A 237 1.50 -8.86 9.67
CA LEU A 237 0.74 -9.67 10.63
C LEU A 237 -0.66 -9.09 10.91
N VAL A 238 -0.80 -7.77 10.96
CA VAL A 238 -2.11 -7.10 11.12
C VAL A 238 -2.93 -7.18 9.83
N GLU A 239 -2.34 -6.90 8.67
CA GLU A 239 -3.04 -6.99 7.38
C GLU A 239 -3.50 -8.40 7.02
N SER A 240 -2.77 -9.42 7.47
CA SER A 240 -3.16 -10.82 7.32
C SER A 240 -4.15 -11.29 8.40
N THR A 241 -4.56 -10.42 9.32
CA THR A 241 -5.40 -10.75 10.49
C THR A 241 -4.80 -11.83 11.38
N THR A 242 -3.48 -12.02 11.34
CA THR A 242 -2.77 -12.93 12.24
C THR A 242 -2.69 -12.36 13.65
N LEU A 243 -2.48 -11.05 13.74
CA LEU A 243 -2.65 -10.27 14.96
C LEU A 243 -3.88 -9.38 14.79
N VAL A 244 -4.76 -9.39 15.77
CA VAL A 244 -6.03 -8.65 15.76
C VAL A 244 -6.18 -7.83 17.03
N PRO A 245 -6.99 -6.75 17.03
CA PRO A 245 -7.16 -5.91 18.22
C PRO A 245 -7.53 -6.66 19.51
N PRO A 246 -8.38 -7.73 19.49
CA PRO A 246 -8.64 -8.54 20.68
C PRO A 246 -7.40 -9.22 21.28
N ASP A 247 -6.33 -9.46 20.53
CA ASP A 247 -5.10 -10.01 21.10
C ASP A 247 -4.45 -9.05 22.13
N LEU A 248 -4.84 -7.76 22.18
CA LEU A 248 -4.42 -6.84 23.24
C LEU A 248 -4.84 -7.31 24.64
N GLU A 249 -5.90 -8.10 24.76
CA GLU A 249 -6.36 -8.69 26.03
C GLU A 249 -5.30 -9.60 26.67
N LEU A 250 -4.37 -10.15 25.87
CA LEU A 250 -3.21 -10.90 26.38
C LEU A 250 -2.27 -10.06 27.26
N MET A 251 -2.38 -8.73 27.20
CA MET A 251 -1.66 -7.81 28.10
C MET A 251 -2.42 -7.57 29.40
N ASP A 252 -3.71 -7.89 29.48
CA ASP A 252 -4.55 -7.70 30.67
C ASP A 252 -4.62 -8.97 31.53
N GLU A 253 -4.50 -10.16 30.91
CA GLU A 253 -4.48 -11.47 31.60
C GLU A 253 -3.32 -11.64 32.60
N GLY A 254 -2.30 -10.78 32.57
CA GLY A 254 -1.19 -10.76 33.54
C GLY A 254 -1.48 -10.00 34.84
N PHE A 255 -2.70 -9.46 35.02
CA PHE A 255 -3.09 -8.67 36.21
C PHE A 255 -4.08 -9.39 37.14
N ASP A 256 -4.53 -10.60 36.79
CA ASP A 256 -5.37 -11.45 37.65
C ASP A 256 -4.50 -12.51 38.36
N ASP A 257 -3.73 -12.09 39.37
CA ASP A 257 -3.26 -12.95 40.48
C ASP A 257 -2.98 -12.10 41.75
#